data_AF-A0A3B8RK72-F1
#
_entry.id   AF-A0A3B8RK72-F1
#
_cell.length_a   1.000
_cell.length_b   1.000
_cell.length_c   1.000
_cell.angle_alpha   90.00
_cell.angle_beta   90.00
_cell.angle_gamma   90.00
#
_symmetry.space_group_name_H-M   'P 1'
#
loop_
_entity.id
_entity.type
_entity.pdbx_description
1 polymer ?
#
loop_
_entity_poly.entity_id
_entity_poly.type
_entity_poly.pdbx_seq_one_letter_code
_entity_poly.pdbx_strand_id
1 'polypeptide(L)'
;DRDPVQTRGLWAQIDQQGYFDLSDDPRWQQQVARFGLVSGSSSHRLRIDTIREVYQRFEELIDPHTADGVAVSQAFIEAGVPMICLETAQPAKFADTMVEALGVAPPVPAGFQHLQQSAQRFCRMPKDLAVLKAYIRRHAPAR
;
A
#
# COMPACT_ATOMS: atom_id res chain seq x y z
N ASP A 1 3.39 10.83 -26.21
CA ASP A 1 2.80 10.11 -27.36
C ASP A 1 2.39 8.66 -27.10
N ARG A 2 2.28 8.19 -25.84
CA ARG A 2 1.74 6.85 -25.49
C ARG A 2 2.34 5.71 -26.34
N ASP A 3 3.65 5.76 -26.55
CA ASP A 3 4.36 4.87 -27.49
C ASP A 3 4.49 3.43 -26.93
N PRO A 4 3.84 2.43 -27.55
CA PRO A 4 3.90 1.04 -27.11
C PRO A 4 5.24 0.37 -27.42
N VAL A 5 5.98 0.82 -28.43
CA VAL A 5 7.31 0.29 -28.79
C VAL A 5 8.32 0.69 -27.72
N GLN A 6 8.29 1.96 -27.30
CA GLN A 6 9.14 2.44 -26.20
C GLN A 6 8.83 1.68 -24.90
N THR A 7 7.55 1.55 -24.55
CA THR A 7 7.13 0.85 -23.32
C THR A 7 7.65 -0.58 -23.31
N ARG A 8 7.52 -1.30 -24.44
CA ARG A 8 8.08 -2.66 -24.59
C ARG A 8 9.59 -2.69 -24.43
N GLY A 9 10.29 -1.70 -24.97
CA GLY A 9 11.75 -1.57 -24.83
C GLY A 9 12.18 -1.41 -23.37
N LEU A 10 11.48 -0.61 -22.57
CA LEU A 10 11.75 -0.45 -21.14
C LEU A 10 11.55 -1.77 -20.37
N TRP A 11 10.47 -2.52 -20.67
CA TRP A 11 10.26 -3.85 -20.07
C TRP A 11 11.37 -4.83 -20.43
N ALA A 12 11.83 -4.83 -21.68
CA ALA A 12 12.94 -5.69 -22.10
C ALA A 12 14.25 -5.37 -21.35
N GLN A 13 14.48 -4.11 -20.97
CA GLN A 13 15.63 -3.75 -20.12
C GLN A 13 15.47 -4.32 -18.70
N ILE A 14 14.28 -4.25 -18.10
CA ILE A 14 14.03 -4.89 -16.80
C ILE A 14 14.33 -6.39 -16.85
N ASP A 15 13.87 -7.08 -17.90
CA ASP A 15 14.09 -8.52 -18.06
C ASP A 15 15.59 -8.88 -18.17
N GLN A 16 16.39 -8.01 -18.77
CA GLN A 16 17.82 -8.26 -19.05
C GLN A 16 18.75 -7.86 -17.91
N GLN A 17 18.48 -6.73 -17.24
CA GLN A 17 19.40 -6.14 -16.25
C GLN A 17 18.72 -5.74 -14.93
N GLY A 18 17.40 -5.86 -14.82
CA GLY A 18 16.63 -5.58 -13.59
C GLY A 18 16.21 -4.12 -13.39
N TYR A 19 16.59 -3.20 -14.29
CA TYR A 19 16.21 -1.79 -14.23
C TYR A 19 16.22 -1.13 -15.62
N PHE A 20 15.65 0.07 -15.71
CA PHE A 20 15.88 1.02 -16.78
C PHE A 20 16.21 2.38 -16.16
N ASP A 21 16.88 3.25 -16.90
CA ASP A 21 17.22 4.60 -16.45
C ASP A 21 16.54 5.64 -17.36
N LEU A 22 15.80 6.56 -16.76
CA LEU A 22 15.13 7.68 -17.43
C LEU A 22 15.71 9.05 -17.04
N SER A 23 16.76 9.09 -16.21
CA SER A 23 17.30 10.33 -15.65
C SER A 23 17.71 11.33 -16.75
N ASP A 24 18.32 10.82 -17.82
CA ASP A 24 18.75 11.60 -18.99
C ASP A 24 17.68 11.73 -20.10
N ASP A 25 16.48 11.15 -19.93
CA ASP A 25 15.41 11.25 -20.93
C ASP A 25 14.65 12.58 -20.76
N PRO A 26 14.72 13.52 -21.73
CA PRO A 26 14.02 14.81 -21.62
C PRO A 26 12.50 14.64 -21.46
N ARG A 27 11.93 13.54 -21.98
CA ARG A 27 10.51 13.24 -21.85
C ARG A 27 10.15 12.96 -20.40
N TRP A 28 11.03 12.30 -19.64
CA TRP A 28 10.79 12.02 -18.22
C TRP A 28 10.67 13.32 -17.42
N GLN A 29 11.65 14.22 -17.59
CA GLN A 29 11.64 15.53 -16.91
C GLN A 29 10.40 16.35 -17.27
N GLN A 30 10.02 16.36 -18.56
CA GLN A 30 8.81 17.04 -19.02
C GLN A 30 7.53 16.44 -18.45
N GLN A 31 7.41 15.11 -18.37
CA GLN A 31 6.20 14.47 -17.84
C GLN A 31 6.07 14.64 -16.33
N VAL A 32 7.16 14.53 -15.56
CA VAL A 32 7.15 14.76 -14.10
C VAL A 32 6.67 16.17 -13.79
N ALA A 33 7.24 17.18 -14.46
CA ALA A 33 6.80 18.58 -14.33
C ALA A 33 5.35 18.78 -14.77
N ARG A 34 4.91 18.12 -15.86
CA ARG A 34 3.55 18.25 -16.39
C ARG A 34 2.49 17.62 -15.46
N PHE A 35 2.76 16.46 -14.89
CA PHE A 35 1.79 15.75 -14.05
C PHE A 35 1.82 16.19 -12.59
N GLY A 36 2.82 16.97 -12.18
CA GLY A 36 2.94 17.45 -10.79
C GLY A 36 3.17 16.32 -9.79
N LEU A 37 3.75 15.20 -10.24
CA LEU A 37 4.02 14.06 -9.37
C LEU A 37 5.31 14.28 -8.59
N VAL A 38 5.20 14.20 -7.27
CA VAL A 38 6.32 14.17 -6.33
C VAL A 38 6.24 12.90 -5.51
N SER A 39 7.36 12.48 -4.93
CA SER A 39 7.42 11.30 -4.06
C SER A 39 8.26 11.60 -2.83
N GLY A 40 8.02 10.80 -1.79
CA GLY A 40 8.81 10.78 -0.58
C GLY A 40 8.83 9.36 0.00
N SER A 41 9.49 9.20 1.13
CA SER A 41 9.55 7.92 1.83
C SER A 41 9.50 8.13 3.33
N SER A 42 9.05 7.11 4.03
CA SER A 42 8.89 7.09 5.48
C SER A 42 9.46 5.80 6.05
N SER A 43 10.23 5.94 7.12
CA SER A 43 10.73 4.80 7.89
C SER A 43 9.64 4.25 8.81
N HIS A 44 9.85 3.05 9.34
CA HIS A 44 8.97 2.48 10.38
C HIS A 44 8.85 3.42 11.60
N ARG A 45 9.97 3.98 12.07
CA ARG A 45 9.99 4.94 13.17
C ARG A 45 9.11 6.15 12.87
N LEU A 46 9.26 6.74 11.69
CA LEU A 46 8.49 7.92 11.28
C LEU A 46 6.98 7.61 11.21
N ARG A 47 6.58 6.42 10.71
CA ARG A 47 5.18 5.99 10.76
C ARG A 47 4.63 5.92 12.17
N ILE A 48 5.36 5.27 13.08
CA ILE A 48 4.95 5.10 14.48
C ILE A 48 4.76 6.47 15.16
N ASP A 49 5.68 7.38 14.93
CA ASP A 49 5.61 8.72 15.50
C ASP A 49 4.46 9.54 14.87
N THR A 50 4.21 9.38 13.58
CA THR A 50 3.08 10.02 12.87
C THR A 50 1.74 9.52 13.39
N ILE A 51 1.57 8.21 13.61
CA ILE A 51 0.34 7.64 14.21
C ILE A 51 0.10 8.28 15.59
N ARG A 52 1.15 8.38 16.40
CA ARG A 52 1.06 8.98 17.74
C ARG A 52 0.69 10.45 17.69
N GLU A 53 1.32 11.23 16.80
CA GLU A 53 1.05 12.66 16.64
C GLU A 53 -0.39 12.89 16.19
N VAL A 54 -0.87 12.15 15.19
CA VAL A 54 -2.24 12.28 14.68
C VAL A 54 -3.25 11.96 15.78
N TYR A 55 -3.04 10.88 16.54
CA TYR A 55 -3.92 10.54 17.66
C TYR A 55 -3.90 11.61 18.76
N GLN A 56 -2.72 12.12 19.13
CA GLN A 56 -2.60 13.16 20.16
C GLN A 56 -3.27 14.48 19.75
N ARG A 57 -3.23 14.83 18.47
CA ARG A 57 -3.69 16.12 17.97
C ARG A 57 -5.17 16.11 17.54
N PHE A 58 -5.63 15.00 17.00
CA PHE A 58 -6.94 14.90 16.37
C PHE A 58 -7.84 13.83 16.99
N GLU A 59 -7.33 13.04 17.94
CA GLU A 59 -8.03 11.90 18.55
C GLU A 59 -8.51 10.85 17.51
N GLU A 60 -7.86 10.82 16.34
CA GLU A 60 -8.17 9.93 15.24
C GLU A 60 -7.16 8.79 15.15
N LEU A 61 -7.64 7.58 14.86
CA LEU A 61 -6.79 6.42 14.67
C LEU A 61 -6.53 6.21 13.18
N ILE A 62 -5.27 6.26 12.78
CA ILE A 62 -4.86 5.97 11.40
C ILE A 62 -3.97 4.73 11.32
N ASP A 63 -4.14 3.97 10.25
CA ASP A 63 -3.35 2.78 9.97
C ASP A 63 -1.93 3.17 9.46
N PRO A 64 -0.96 2.23 9.42
CA PRO A 64 0.40 2.53 8.97
C PRO A 64 0.49 3.07 7.53
N HIS A 65 -0.40 2.67 6.61
CA HIS A 65 -0.37 3.15 5.22
C HIS A 65 -0.85 4.60 5.13
N THR A 66 -1.89 4.94 5.90
CA THR A 66 -2.37 6.32 6.03
C THR A 66 -1.33 7.19 6.70
N ALA A 67 -0.61 6.66 7.71
CA ALA A 67 0.49 7.35 8.35
C ALA A 67 1.66 7.63 7.40
N ASP A 68 1.99 6.71 6.47
CA ASP A 68 2.96 7.00 5.40
C ASP A 68 2.54 8.22 4.56
N GLY A 69 1.28 8.24 4.12
CA GLY A 69 0.72 9.35 3.34
C GLY A 69 0.76 10.67 4.11
N VAL A 70 0.34 10.66 5.38
CA VAL A 70 0.36 11.85 6.25
C VAL A 70 1.79 12.34 6.46
N ALA A 71 2.73 11.45 6.77
CA ALA A 71 4.12 11.80 7.02
C ALA A 71 4.79 12.44 5.80
N VAL A 72 4.66 11.81 4.62
CA VAL A 72 5.24 12.34 3.38
C VAL A 72 4.59 13.66 3.00
N SER A 73 3.27 13.80 3.17
CA SER A 73 2.54 15.00 2.77
C SER A 73 2.99 16.28 3.48
N GLN A 74 3.54 16.19 4.71
CA GLN A 74 3.94 17.36 5.50
C GLN A 74 4.95 18.25 4.76
N ALA A 75 5.86 17.65 3.97
CA ALA A 75 6.86 18.37 3.20
C ALA A 75 6.29 19.10 1.96
N PHE A 76 5.04 18.84 1.61
CA PHE A 76 4.38 19.33 0.39
C PHE A 76 3.12 20.16 0.68
N ILE A 77 2.91 20.59 1.92
CA ILE A 77 1.78 21.47 2.27
C ILE A 77 2.02 22.87 1.70
N GLU A 78 1.08 23.35 0.89
CA GLU A 78 1.09 24.70 0.32
C GLU A 78 0.01 25.58 0.95
N ALA A 79 0.35 26.84 1.26
CA ALA A 79 -0.58 27.77 1.89
C ALA A 79 -1.79 28.05 0.99
N GLY A 80 -2.99 27.81 1.51
CA GLY A 80 -4.24 28.01 0.77
C GLY A 80 -4.65 26.84 -0.14
N VAL A 81 -3.87 25.77 -0.21
CA VAL A 81 -4.20 24.55 -0.98
C VAL A 81 -4.48 23.39 -0.03
N PRO A 82 -5.70 22.82 -0.02
CA PRO A 82 -6.00 21.67 0.83
C PRO A 82 -5.19 20.43 0.43
N MET A 83 -4.46 19.86 1.40
CA MET A 83 -3.80 18.56 1.27
C MET A 83 -4.79 17.44 1.62
N ILE A 84 -4.90 16.42 0.77
CA ILE A 84 -5.77 15.26 0.99
C ILE A 84 -4.92 14.00 1.04
N CYS A 85 -4.87 13.35 2.21
CA CYS A 85 -4.28 12.03 2.36
C CYS A 85 -5.38 10.96 2.22
N LEU A 86 -5.16 9.97 1.36
CA LEU A 86 -6.09 8.86 1.18
C LEU A 86 -5.91 7.84 2.31
N GLU A 87 -6.96 7.60 3.09
CA GLU A 87 -6.99 6.47 4.03
C GLU A 87 -7.21 5.17 3.25
N THR A 88 -6.20 4.30 3.22
CA THR A 88 -6.20 3.10 2.37
C THR A 88 -6.55 1.82 3.12
N ALA A 89 -6.53 1.84 4.45
CA ALA A 89 -6.96 0.74 5.29
C ALA A 89 -7.38 1.25 6.69
N GLN A 90 -8.21 0.46 7.37
CA GLN A 90 -8.59 0.74 8.75
C GLN A 90 -7.51 0.25 9.73
N PRO A 91 -7.31 0.92 10.88
CA PRO A 91 -6.36 0.52 11.93
C PRO A 91 -6.53 -0.93 12.41
N ALA A 92 -7.78 -1.42 12.47
CA ALA A 92 -8.11 -2.79 12.89
C ALA A 92 -7.43 -3.89 12.06
N LYS A 93 -6.99 -3.57 10.84
CA LYS A 93 -6.24 -4.50 9.97
C LYS A 93 -4.77 -4.64 10.37
N PHE A 94 -4.25 -3.75 11.22
CA PHE A 94 -2.84 -3.64 11.60
C PHE A 94 -2.67 -3.44 13.11
N ALA A 95 -3.38 -4.23 13.91
CA ALA A 95 -3.46 -4.07 15.37
C ALA A 95 -2.10 -4.03 16.08
N ASP A 96 -1.13 -4.85 15.66
CA ASP A 96 0.20 -4.90 16.29
C ASP A 96 0.94 -3.55 16.18
N THR A 97 0.89 -2.92 15.01
CA THR A 97 1.49 -1.59 14.78
C THR A 97 0.82 -0.52 15.64
N MET A 98 -0.49 -0.62 15.84
CA MET A 98 -1.22 0.31 16.70
C MET A 98 -0.85 0.14 18.17
N VAL A 99 -0.67 -1.11 18.63
CA VAL A 99 -0.17 -1.40 19.98
C VAL A 99 1.25 -0.86 20.16
N GLU A 100 2.13 -0.99 19.16
CA GLU A 100 3.47 -0.39 19.21
C GLU A 100 3.40 1.15 19.31
N ALA A 101 2.53 1.79 18.54
CA ALA A 101 2.45 3.25 18.48
C ALA A 101 1.80 3.87 19.72
N LEU A 102 0.68 3.28 20.17
CA LEU A 102 -0.25 3.88 21.15
C LEU A 102 -0.40 3.05 22.44
N GLY A 103 0.17 1.85 22.51
CA GLY A 103 0.05 0.94 23.66
C GLY A 103 -1.29 0.22 23.75
N VAL A 104 -2.21 0.46 22.82
CA VAL A 104 -3.56 -0.12 22.81
C VAL A 104 -3.92 -0.66 21.43
N ALA A 105 -4.67 -1.77 21.42
CA ALA A 105 -5.20 -2.30 20.18
C ALA A 105 -6.39 -1.45 19.70
N PRO A 106 -6.54 -1.26 18.38
CA PRO A 106 -7.68 -0.56 17.81
C PRO A 106 -8.95 -1.39 18.04
N PRO A 107 -10.12 -0.74 18.17
CA PRO A 107 -11.38 -1.46 18.30
C PRO A 107 -11.66 -2.30 17.06
N VAL A 108 -12.23 -3.49 17.24
CA VAL A 108 -12.79 -4.26 16.13
C VAL A 108 -14.06 -3.55 15.65
N PRO A 109 -14.22 -3.28 14.34
CA PRO A 109 -15.40 -2.59 13.84
C PRO A 109 -16.70 -3.32 14.19
N ALA A 110 -17.76 -2.54 14.44
CA ALA A 110 -19.06 -3.09 14.80
C ALA A 110 -19.58 -4.07 13.72
N GLY A 111 -20.10 -5.21 14.15
CA GLY A 111 -20.57 -6.28 13.26
C GLY A 111 -19.49 -7.32 12.90
N PHE A 112 -18.20 -7.03 13.16
CA PHE A 112 -17.08 -7.91 12.79
C PHE A 112 -16.49 -8.70 13.96
N GLN A 113 -17.01 -8.54 15.18
CA GLN A 113 -16.49 -9.21 16.38
C GLN A 113 -16.51 -10.75 16.26
N HIS A 114 -17.46 -11.29 15.50
CA HIS A 114 -17.61 -12.74 15.28
C HIS A 114 -16.56 -13.33 14.32
N LEU A 115 -15.85 -12.51 13.53
CA LEU A 115 -14.96 -13.01 12.48
C LEU A 115 -13.81 -13.86 13.04
N GLN A 116 -13.21 -13.42 14.15
CA GLN A 116 -12.07 -14.13 14.74
C GLN A 116 -12.45 -15.51 15.32
N GLN A 117 -13.73 -15.68 15.70
CA GLN A 117 -14.26 -16.90 16.29
C GLN A 117 -14.90 -17.84 15.26
N SER A 118 -15.13 -17.34 14.04
CA SER A 118 -15.81 -18.11 12.99
C SER A 118 -14.95 -19.27 12.50
N ALA A 119 -15.61 -20.40 12.21
CA ALA A 119 -14.93 -21.56 11.65
C ALA A 119 -14.30 -21.23 10.30
N GLN A 120 -12.98 -21.41 10.20
CA GLN A 120 -12.26 -21.19 8.94
C GLN A 120 -12.39 -22.43 8.05
N ARG A 121 -12.88 -22.25 6.83
CA ARG A 121 -12.95 -23.31 5.82
C ARG A 121 -11.84 -23.13 4.79
N PHE A 122 -10.82 -23.97 4.87
CA PHE A 122 -9.70 -23.98 3.93
C PHE A 122 -9.20 -25.40 3.68
N CYS A 123 -8.44 -25.60 2.61
CA CYS A 123 -7.78 -26.87 2.28
C CYS A 123 -6.26 -26.66 2.35
N ARG A 124 -5.57 -27.42 3.21
CA ARG A 124 -4.10 -27.41 3.26
C ARG A 124 -3.55 -28.14 2.04
N MET A 125 -2.55 -27.55 1.39
CA MET A 125 -1.89 -28.15 0.22
C MET A 125 -0.38 -27.99 0.31
N PRO A 126 0.41 -28.93 -0.23
CA PRO A 126 1.83 -28.72 -0.43
C PRO A 126 2.07 -27.61 -1.46
N LYS A 127 3.27 -27.01 -1.45
CA LYS A 127 3.72 -26.05 -2.48
C LYS A 127 4.01 -26.79 -3.80
N ASP A 128 2.98 -27.35 -4.41
CA ASP A 128 3.04 -28.18 -5.61
C ASP A 128 2.02 -27.69 -6.65
N LEU A 129 2.51 -27.40 -7.86
CA LEU A 129 1.69 -26.87 -8.95
C LEU A 129 0.68 -27.88 -9.51
N ALA A 130 1.04 -29.17 -9.57
CA ALA A 130 0.16 -30.21 -10.08
C ALA A 130 -1.01 -30.44 -9.12
N VAL A 131 -0.75 -30.45 -7.82
CA VAL A 131 -1.79 -30.56 -6.78
C VAL A 131 -2.74 -29.37 -6.83
N LEU A 132 -2.22 -28.13 -6.92
CA LEU A 132 -3.05 -26.94 -7.04
C LEU A 132 -3.93 -26.96 -8.30
N LYS A 133 -3.35 -27.32 -9.47
CA LYS A 133 -4.10 -27.44 -10.73
C LYS A 133 -5.20 -28.49 -10.63
N ALA A 134 -4.92 -29.65 -10.02
CA ALA A 134 -5.90 -30.71 -9.84
C ALA A 134 -7.05 -30.26 -8.93
N TYR A 135 -6.76 -29.56 -7.82
CA TYR A 135 -7.78 -29.00 -6.94
C TYR A 135 -8.69 -28.00 -7.68
N ILE A 136 -8.10 -27.05 -8.40
CA ILE A 136 -8.87 -26.06 -9.17
C ILE A 136 -9.78 -26.77 -10.20
N ARG A 137 -9.25 -27.72 -10.98
CA ARG A 137 -10.06 -28.48 -11.95
C ARG A 137 -11.23 -29.23 -11.31
N ARG A 138 -11.04 -29.75 -10.11
CA ARG A 138 -12.09 -30.49 -9.39
C ARG A 138 -13.19 -29.59 -8.82
N HIS A 139 -12.86 -28.35 -8.45
CA HIS A 139 -13.75 -27.48 -7.67
C HIS A 139 -14.26 -26.24 -8.43
N ALA A 140 -13.61 -25.85 -9.52
CA ALA A 140 -14.12 -24.82 -10.40
C ALA A 140 -15.27 -25.38 -11.24
N PRO A 141 -16.39 -24.65 -11.42
CA PRO A 141 -17.41 -25.05 -12.36
C PRO A 141 -16.80 -25.16 -13.76
N ALA A 142 -17.21 -26.16 -14.53
CA ALA A 142 -16.91 -26.20 -15.95
C ALA A 142 -17.54 -24.96 -16.59
N ARG A 143 -16.73 -24.17 -17.29
CA ARG A 143 -17.22 -23.14 -18.20
C ARG A 143 -17.51 -23.76 -19.56
#